data_AF-A0A0G0YJT3-F1
#
_entry.id   AF-A0A0G0YJT3-F1
#
_cell.length_a   1.000
_cell.length_b   1.000
_cell.length_c   1.000
_cell.angle_alpha   90.00
_cell.angle_beta   90.00
_cell.angle_gamma   90.00
#
_symmetry.space_group_name_H-M   'P 1'
#
loop_
_entity.id
_entity.type
_entity.pdbx_description
1 polymer ?
#
loop_
_entity_poly.entity_id
_entity_poly.type
_entity_poly.pdbx_seq_one_letter_code
_entity_poly.pdbx_strand_id
1 'polypeptide(L)'
;MVLILATCLMALFILFYVLPLLQKGADQILEMKNELALLETKRHQIKRVEELIEESSTDLGRVKNLAVDHSNPLDFFEFLYSAASSSKAFIDVRLTESKGPSSPRILEYGAGVNINVDGSGKGIFIFLNLLEMAPYEMEIQDIIITGGGTKDSPYKAGMKVNALSR
;
A
#
# COMPACT_ATOMS: atom_id res chain seq x y z
N MET A 1 3.22 -86.92 -2.99
CA MET A 1 3.33 -86.21 -1.69
C MET A 1 4.48 -85.21 -1.64
N VAL A 2 5.71 -85.59 -2.04
CA VAL A 2 6.89 -84.69 -1.97
C VAL A 2 6.71 -83.37 -2.75
N LEU A 3 6.12 -83.41 -3.96
CA LEU A 3 5.86 -82.20 -4.76
C LEU A 3 4.85 -81.23 -4.11
N ILE A 4 3.85 -81.75 -3.40
CA ILE A 4 2.83 -80.94 -2.70
C ILE A 4 3.45 -80.28 -1.46
N LEU A 5 4.34 -81.00 -0.76
CA LEU A 5 5.05 -80.44 0.38
C LEU A 5 6.00 -79.31 -0.05
N ALA A 6 6.71 -79.50 -1.17
CA ALA A 6 7.61 -78.50 -1.71
C ALA A 6 6.89 -77.22 -2.16
N THR A 7 5.74 -77.34 -2.84
CA THR A 7 4.93 -76.17 -3.22
C THR A 7 4.33 -75.45 -2.02
N CYS A 8 3.92 -76.19 -0.98
CA CYS A 8 3.41 -75.59 0.24
C CYS A 8 4.50 -74.82 1.00
N LEU A 9 5.72 -75.37 1.09
CA LEU A 9 6.86 -74.71 1.73
C LEU A 9 7.30 -73.46 0.96
N MET A 10 7.26 -73.50 -0.37
CA MET A 10 7.55 -72.34 -1.22
C MET A 10 6.50 -71.24 -1.06
N ALA A 11 5.22 -71.59 -1.01
CA ALA A 11 4.14 -70.63 -0.76
C ALA A 11 4.30 -69.95 0.62
N LEU A 12 4.68 -70.71 1.64
CA LEU A 12 4.91 -70.20 2.99
C LEU A 12 6.14 -69.28 3.04
N PHE A 13 7.21 -69.62 2.31
CA PHE A 13 8.38 -68.75 2.15
C PHE A 13 8.02 -67.42 1.48
N ILE A 14 7.24 -67.45 0.40
CA ILE A 14 6.77 -66.24 -0.28
C ILE A 14 5.92 -65.38 0.67
N LEU A 15 5.00 -66.00 1.39
CA LEU A 15 4.09 -65.29 2.28
C LEU A 15 4.83 -64.66 3.47
N PHE A 16 5.87 -65.33 3.99
CA PHE A 16 6.64 -64.84 5.15
C PHE A 16 7.73 -63.82 4.77
N TYR A 17 8.38 -63.96 3.62
CA TYR A 17 9.49 -63.08 3.22
C TYR A 17 9.11 -61.98 2.24
N VAL A 18 8.28 -62.27 1.24
CA VAL A 18 7.98 -61.32 0.14
C VAL A 18 6.92 -60.31 0.58
N LEU A 19 5.91 -60.75 1.33
CA LEU A 19 4.81 -59.90 1.77
C LEU A 19 5.25 -58.71 2.66
N PRO A 20 6.06 -58.89 3.73
CA PRO A 20 6.51 -57.76 4.54
C PRO A 20 7.45 -56.81 3.79
N LEU A 21 8.20 -57.32 2.80
CA LEU A 21 9.05 -56.47 1.96
C LEU A 21 8.21 -55.54 1.08
N LEU A 22 7.11 -56.06 0.50
CA LEU A 22 6.16 -55.28 -0.29
C LEU A 22 5.42 -54.25 0.56
N GLN A 23 5.02 -54.61 1.79
CA GLN A 23 4.38 -53.68 2.72
C GLN A 23 5.31 -52.52 3.08
N LYS A 24 6.57 -52.80 3.43
CA LYS A 24 7.57 -51.75 3.69
C LYS A 24 7.77 -50.81 2.49
N GLY A 25 7.81 -51.36 1.27
CA GLY A 25 7.90 -50.54 0.06
C GLY A 25 6.67 -49.66 -0.16
N ALA A 26 5.47 -50.19 0.09
CA ALA A 26 4.22 -49.43 -0.01
C ALA A 26 4.15 -48.30 1.04
N ASP A 27 4.56 -48.57 2.28
CA ASP A 27 4.57 -47.59 3.36
C ASP A 27 5.56 -46.45 3.07
N GLN A 28 6.76 -46.77 2.57
CA GLN A 28 7.74 -45.76 2.16
C GLN A 28 7.20 -44.88 1.02
N ILE A 29 6.55 -45.48 0.02
CA ILE A 29 5.94 -44.72 -1.08
C ILE A 29 4.84 -43.80 -0.56
N LEU A 30 4.03 -44.26 0.41
CA LEU A 30 2.96 -43.46 1.01
C LEU A 30 3.53 -42.31 1.85
N GLU A 31 4.60 -42.55 2.60
CA GLU A 31 5.32 -41.52 3.36
C GLU A 31 5.89 -40.44 2.41
N MET A 32 6.59 -40.84 1.34
CA MET A 32 7.13 -39.92 0.34
C MET A 32 6.02 -39.09 -0.34
N LYS A 33 4.85 -39.68 -0.61
CA LYS A 33 3.69 -38.94 -1.16
C LYS A 33 3.16 -37.90 -0.18
N ASN A 34 3.09 -38.23 1.10
CA ASN A 34 2.64 -37.30 2.13
C ASN A 34 3.63 -36.15 2.33
N GLU A 35 4.92 -36.44 2.31
CA GLU A 35 5.97 -35.43 2.37
C GLU A 35 5.91 -34.50 1.14
N LEU A 36 5.71 -35.05 -0.05
CA LEU A 36 5.57 -34.27 -1.27
C LEU A 36 4.34 -33.35 -1.23
N ALA A 37 3.19 -33.85 -0.77
CA ALA A 37 1.99 -33.04 -0.58
C ALA A 37 2.20 -31.91 0.46
N LEU A 38 2.93 -32.19 1.54
CA LEU A 38 3.29 -31.19 2.53
C LEU A 38 4.22 -30.12 1.94
N LEU A 39 5.23 -30.52 1.16
CA LEU A 39 6.15 -29.60 0.48
C LEU A 39 5.43 -28.73 -0.55
N GLU A 40 4.51 -29.28 -1.33
CA GLU A 40 3.68 -28.51 -2.25
C GLU A 40 2.81 -27.48 -1.52
N THR A 41 2.23 -27.87 -0.38
CA THR A 41 1.44 -26.96 0.47
C THR A 41 2.30 -25.81 0.99
N LYS A 42 3.50 -26.11 1.50
CA LYS A 42 4.45 -25.08 1.96
C LYS A 42 4.89 -24.15 0.83
N ARG A 43 5.18 -24.70 -0.35
CA ARG A 43 5.53 -23.93 -1.54
C ARG A 43 4.41 -22.97 -1.93
N HIS A 44 3.16 -23.43 -1.88
CA HIS A 44 2.01 -22.59 -2.19
C HIS A 44 1.80 -21.47 -1.17
N GLN A 45 2.03 -21.75 0.12
CA GLN A 45 2.00 -20.72 1.18
C GLN A 45 3.10 -19.67 0.99
N ILE A 46 4.33 -20.07 0.65
CA ILE A 46 5.43 -19.13 0.37
C ILE A 46 5.07 -18.24 -0.80
N LYS A 47 4.58 -18.83 -1.91
CA LYS A 47 4.17 -18.06 -3.08
C LYS A 47 3.08 -17.04 -2.76
N ARG A 48 2.09 -17.42 -1.93
CA ARG A 48 1.05 -16.50 -1.48
C ARG A 48 1.61 -15.33 -0.67
N VAL A 49 2.62 -15.58 0.18
CA VAL A 49 3.29 -14.52 0.94
C VAL A 49 4.09 -13.60 0.01
N GLU A 50 4.77 -14.16 -1.00
CA GLU A 50 5.48 -13.36 -2.01
C GLU A 50 4.51 -12.46 -2.78
N GLU A 51 3.37 -12.99 -3.22
CA GLU A 51 2.31 -12.22 -3.90
C GLU A 51 1.77 -11.09 -3.00
N LEU A 52 1.54 -11.36 -1.71
CA LEU A 52 1.10 -10.33 -0.75
C LEU A 52 2.17 -9.26 -0.49
N ILE A 53 3.44 -9.62 -0.49
CA ILE A 53 4.55 -8.65 -0.36
C ILE A 53 4.62 -7.78 -1.61
N GLU A 54 4.47 -8.36 -2.80
CA GLU A 54 4.49 -7.61 -4.07
C GLU A 54 3.30 -6.64 -4.17
N GLU A 55 2.09 -7.10 -3.84
CA GLU A 55 0.89 -6.27 -3.75
C GLU A 55 1.09 -5.13 -2.74
N SER A 56 1.56 -5.45 -1.52
CA SER A 56 1.85 -4.46 -0.49
C SER A 56 2.93 -3.47 -0.92
N SER A 57 3.95 -3.90 -1.68
CA SER A 57 5.00 -3.00 -2.18
C SER A 57 4.46 -2.00 -3.21
N THR A 58 3.50 -2.44 -4.03
CA THR A 58 2.81 -1.57 -5.00
C THR A 58 1.94 -0.56 -4.28
N ASP A 59 1.19 -1.00 -3.27
CA ASP A 59 0.37 -0.12 -2.45
C ASP A 59 1.20 0.85 -1.60
N LEU A 60 2.33 0.40 -1.04
CA LEU A 60 3.30 1.28 -0.38
C LEU A 60 3.88 2.31 -1.35
N GLY A 61 4.12 1.93 -2.61
CA GLY A 61 4.51 2.85 -3.68
C GLY A 61 3.44 3.93 -3.92
N ARG A 62 2.16 3.54 -3.93
CA ARG A 62 1.03 4.49 -4.03
C ARG A 62 0.97 5.43 -2.83
N VAL A 63 1.07 4.91 -1.62
CA VAL A 63 1.06 5.71 -0.37
C VAL A 63 2.24 6.68 -0.33
N LYS A 64 3.43 6.26 -0.80
CA LYS A 64 4.62 7.12 -0.87
C LYS A 64 4.45 8.34 -1.76
N ASN A 65 3.57 8.26 -2.76
CA ASN A 65 3.27 9.38 -3.66
C ASN A 65 2.21 10.34 -3.08
N LEU A 66 1.51 9.95 -2.01
CA LEU A 66 0.57 10.82 -1.30
C LEU A 66 1.27 11.80 -0.36
N ALA A 67 2.50 11.51 0.06
CA ALA A 67 3.28 12.36 0.94
C ALA A 67 4.10 13.37 0.13
N VAL A 68 4.10 14.62 0.59
CA VAL A 68 4.95 15.69 0.04
C VAL A 68 6.39 15.44 0.44
N ASP A 69 7.31 15.59 -0.51
CA ASP A 69 8.74 15.53 -0.24
C ASP A 69 9.18 16.81 0.48
N HIS A 70 9.56 16.72 1.76
CA HIS A 70 9.97 17.90 2.52
C HIS A 70 11.26 18.53 1.98
N SER A 71 12.11 17.74 1.33
CA SER A 71 13.37 18.22 0.75
C SER A 71 13.13 18.97 -0.56
N ASN A 72 12.04 18.67 -1.26
CA ASN A 72 11.65 19.31 -2.51
C ASN A 72 10.12 19.48 -2.63
N PRO A 73 9.52 20.46 -1.93
CA PRO A 73 8.08 20.69 -1.96
C PRO A 73 7.60 21.39 -3.26
N LEU A 74 8.44 21.47 -4.29
CA LEU A 74 8.14 22.22 -5.52
C LEU A 74 6.89 21.67 -6.22
N ASP A 75 6.79 20.35 -6.40
CA ASP A 75 5.65 19.70 -7.07
C ASP A 75 4.32 19.98 -6.36
N PHE A 76 4.37 20.10 -5.03
CA PHE A 76 3.22 20.46 -4.22
C PHE A 76 2.79 21.91 -4.46
N PHE A 77 3.73 22.85 -4.48
CA PHE A 77 3.43 24.24 -4.79
C PHE A 77 2.95 24.42 -6.23
N GLU A 78 3.58 23.75 -7.20
CA GLU A 78 3.15 23.78 -8.60
C GLU A 78 1.70 23.30 -8.75
N PHE A 79 1.31 22.25 -8.04
CA PHE A 79 -0.08 21.82 -7.97
C PHE A 79 -1.00 22.91 -7.42
N LEU A 80 -0.66 23.54 -6.29
CA LEU A 80 -1.48 24.61 -5.70
C LEU A 80 -1.64 25.81 -6.65
N TYR A 81 -0.57 26.25 -7.30
CA TYR A 81 -0.61 27.33 -8.27
C TYR A 81 -1.42 26.95 -9.52
N SER A 82 -1.28 25.71 -10.00
CA SER A 82 -2.06 25.19 -11.12
C SER A 82 -3.56 25.12 -10.80
N ALA A 83 -3.91 24.65 -9.60
CA ALA A 83 -5.30 24.61 -9.12
C ALA A 83 -5.89 26.02 -9.02
N ALA A 84 -5.14 26.98 -8.46
CA ALA A 84 -5.56 28.38 -8.36
C ALA A 84 -5.79 28.99 -9.74
N SER A 85 -4.83 28.82 -10.66
CA SER A 85 -4.92 29.29 -12.05
C SER A 85 -6.14 28.71 -12.77
N SER A 86 -6.36 27.39 -12.64
CA SER A 86 -7.50 26.69 -13.24
C SER A 86 -8.85 27.17 -12.71
N SER A 87 -8.90 27.57 -11.44
CA SER A 87 -10.09 28.12 -10.79
C SER A 87 -10.30 29.63 -11.03
N LYS A 88 -9.36 30.29 -11.73
CA LYS A 88 -9.29 31.76 -11.89
C LYS A 88 -9.25 32.49 -10.54
N ALA A 89 -8.55 31.92 -9.58
CA ALA A 89 -8.29 32.52 -8.28
C ALA A 89 -6.80 32.88 -8.16
N PHE A 90 -6.51 33.94 -7.41
CA PHE A 90 -5.15 34.32 -7.04
C PHE A 90 -4.78 33.63 -5.73
N ILE A 91 -3.57 33.11 -5.63
CA ILE A 91 -3.10 32.37 -4.45
C ILE A 91 -1.81 32.99 -3.91
N ASP A 92 -1.74 33.19 -2.59
CA ASP A 92 -0.54 33.50 -1.82
C ASP A 92 -0.31 32.36 -0.83
N VAL A 93 0.82 31.66 -0.99
CA VAL A 93 1.18 30.52 -0.15
C VAL A 93 2.37 30.91 0.72
N ARG A 94 2.25 30.70 2.03
CA ARG A 94 3.34 30.93 2.98
C ARG A 94 3.64 29.64 3.72
N LEU A 95 4.91 29.25 3.71
CA LEU A 95 5.40 28.17 4.56
C LEU A 95 5.21 28.57 6.02
N THR A 96 4.59 27.69 6.79
CA THR A 96 4.50 27.80 8.23
C THR A 96 5.61 26.93 8.82
N GLU A 97 6.23 27.34 9.92
CA GLU A 97 7.14 26.47 10.65
C GLU A 97 6.37 25.24 11.12
N SER A 98 6.49 24.16 10.36
CA SER A 98 6.04 22.86 10.81
C SER A 98 7.21 22.20 11.51
N LYS A 99 6.92 21.56 12.64
CA LYS A 99 7.88 20.66 13.26
C LYS A 99 8.02 19.50 12.27
N GLY A 100 9.10 19.52 11.49
CA GLY A 100 9.41 18.43 10.57
C GLY A 100 9.40 17.08 11.30
N PRO A 101 9.26 15.98 10.56
CA PRO A 101 9.08 14.66 11.16
C PRO A 101 10.18 14.41 12.20
N SER A 102 9.76 14.03 13.41
CA SER A 102 10.66 13.73 14.54
C SER A 102 11.62 12.58 14.21
N SER A 103 11.27 11.77 13.20
CA SER A 103 12.03 10.65 12.68
C SER A 103 11.71 10.42 11.19
N PRO A 104 12.71 10.18 10.31
CA PRO A 104 12.50 9.94 8.87
C PRO A 104 11.78 8.61 8.56
N ARG A 105 11.42 7.83 9.58
CA ARG A 105 10.66 6.57 9.42
C ARG A 105 9.17 6.70 9.72
N ILE A 106 8.73 7.87 10.20
CA ILE A 106 7.34 8.12 10.58
C ILE A 106 6.82 9.21 9.65
N LEU A 107 5.75 8.91 8.92
CA LEU A 107 5.01 9.91 8.17
C LEU A 107 4.32 10.82 9.19
N GLU A 108 4.78 12.05 9.31
CA GLU A 108 4.18 13.08 10.15
C GLU A 108 3.72 14.23 9.26
N TYR A 109 2.69 14.95 9.68
CA TYR A 109 2.26 16.18 9.03
C TYR A 109 3.32 17.28 9.24
N GLY A 110 4.32 17.31 8.36
CA GLY A 110 5.54 18.13 8.51
C GLY A 110 5.67 19.26 7.47
N ALA A 111 4.74 19.42 6.53
CA ALA A 111 4.71 20.55 5.59
C ALA A 111 3.46 21.40 5.84
N GLY A 112 3.56 22.30 6.82
CA GLY A 112 2.51 23.27 7.12
C GLY A 112 2.58 24.45 6.17
N VAL A 113 1.47 24.79 5.53
CA VAL A 113 1.34 25.96 4.66
C VAL A 113 0.08 26.76 5.02
N ASN A 114 0.24 28.07 5.06
CA ASN A 114 -0.88 29.00 5.09
C ASN A 114 -1.18 29.41 3.65
N ILE A 115 -2.38 29.07 3.19
CA ILE A 115 -2.85 29.37 1.84
C ILE A 115 -3.88 30.49 1.94
N ASN A 116 -3.66 31.58 1.21
CA ASN A 116 -4.65 32.63 1.00
C ASN A 116 -5.08 32.62 -0.46
N VAL A 117 -6.38 32.58 -0.70
CA VAL A 117 -6.97 32.55 -2.03
C VAL A 117 -7.92 33.72 -2.20
N ASP A 118 -7.72 34.54 -3.22
CA ASP A 118 -8.54 35.70 -3.55
C ASP A 118 -9.24 35.46 -4.89
N GLY A 119 -10.56 35.70 -4.96
CA GLY A 119 -11.30 35.50 -6.21
C GLY A 119 -12.81 35.64 -6.10
N SER A 120 -13.51 35.21 -7.15
CA SER A 120 -14.97 35.07 -7.12
C SER A 120 -15.39 33.89 -6.23
N GLY A 121 -16.60 33.92 -5.66
CA GLY A 121 -17.08 32.81 -4.81
C GLY A 121 -17.10 31.47 -5.54
N LYS A 122 -17.41 31.49 -6.85
CA LYS A 122 -17.31 30.30 -7.72
C LYS A 122 -15.86 29.81 -7.88
N GLY A 123 -14.91 30.73 -8.06
CA GLY A 123 -13.49 30.40 -8.20
C GLY A 123 -12.94 29.75 -6.93
N ILE A 124 -13.22 30.35 -5.76
CA ILE A 124 -12.82 29.79 -4.47
C ILE A 124 -13.42 28.39 -4.27
N PHE A 125 -14.70 28.19 -4.58
CA PHE A 125 -15.33 26.88 -4.45
C PHE A 125 -14.69 25.82 -5.37
N ILE A 126 -14.38 26.19 -6.62
CA ILE A 126 -13.67 25.28 -7.55
C ILE A 126 -12.27 24.96 -7.02
N PHE A 127 -11.55 25.96 -6.50
CA PHE A 127 -10.23 25.75 -5.90
C PHE A 127 -10.28 24.76 -4.73
N LEU A 128 -11.23 24.93 -3.80
CA LEU A 128 -11.42 24.02 -2.67
C LEU A 128 -11.72 22.58 -3.12
N ASN A 129 -12.55 22.43 -4.15
CA ASN A 129 -12.86 21.12 -4.71
C ASN A 129 -11.62 20.47 -5.39
N LEU A 130 -10.80 21.27 -6.09
CA LEU A 130 -9.54 20.78 -6.64
C LEU A 130 -8.54 20.38 -5.54
N LEU A 131 -8.53 21.12 -4.42
CA LEU A 131 -7.69 20.82 -3.26
C LEU A 131 -8.12 19.51 -2.59
N GLU A 132 -9.43 19.21 -2.53
CA GLU A 132 -9.97 17.95 -2.02
C GLU A 132 -9.62 16.76 -2.94
N MET A 133 -9.48 17.00 -4.24
CA MET A 133 -9.07 15.99 -5.24
C MET A 133 -7.55 15.91 -5.44
N ALA A 134 -6.76 16.59 -4.60
CA ALA A 134 -5.32 16.61 -4.73
C ALA A 134 -4.71 15.20 -4.57
N PRO A 135 -3.59 14.90 -5.25
CA PRO A 135 -2.88 13.62 -5.08
C PRO A 135 -2.11 13.54 -3.75
N TYR A 136 -2.27 14.53 -2.87
CA TYR A 136 -1.53 14.67 -1.62
C TYR A 136 -2.46 14.49 -0.43
N GLU A 137 -1.99 13.76 0.58
CA GLU A 137 -2.70 13.66 1.86
C GLU A 137 -2.51 14.96 2.63
N MET A 138 -3.61 15.70 2.84
CA MET A 138 -3.60 17.01 3.48
C MET A 138 -4.68 17.13 4.54
N GLU A 139 -4.33 17.77 5.64
CA GLU A 139 -5.26 18.17 6.69
C GLU A 139 -5.49 19.68 6.61
N ILE A 140 -6.73 20.10 6.38
CA ILE A 140 -7.13 21.51 6.45
C ILE A 140 -7.62 21.79 7.88
N GLN A 141 -6.86 22.57 8.66
CA GLN A 141 -7.17 22.83 10.07
C GLN A 141 -8.30 23.85 10.22
N ASP A 142 -8.21 24.95 9.49
CA ASP A 142 -9.15 26.07 9.58
C ASP A 142 -9.37 26.65 8.18
N ILE A 143 -10.60 27.07 7.90
CA ILE A 143 -10.98 27.84 6.70
C ILE A 143 -11.73 29.09 7.16
N ILE A 144 -11.21 30.25 6.77
CA ILE A 144 -11.81 31.56 7.06
C ILE A 144 -12.13 32.22 5.73
N ILE A 145 -13.41 32.49 5.47
CA ILE A 145 -13.86 33.20 4.28
C ILE A 145 -14.30 34.61 4.68
N THR A 146 -13.68 35.61 4.08
CA THR A 146 -14.00 37.03 4.29
C THR A 146 -14.36 37.72 3.00
N GLY A 147 -14.97 38.91 3.09
CA GLY A 147 -15.12 39.81 1.94
C GLY A 147 -13.76 40.24 1.42
N GLY A 148 -13.57 40.18 0.10
CA GLY A 148 -12.37 40.62 -0.60
C GLY A 148 -12.35 42.13 -0.84
N GLY A 149 -11.19 42.64 -1.24
CA GLY A 149 -10.94 44.08 -1.37
C GLY A 149 -11.34 44.69 -2.72
N THR A 150 -11.68 43.87 -3.73
CA THR A 150 -11.94 44.37 -5.09
C THR A 150 -13.24 43.80 -5.67
N LYS A 151 -13.77 44.46 -6.71
CA LYS A 151 -14.98 44.00 -7.42
C LYS A 151 -14.76 42.67 -8.15
N ASP A 152 -13.53 42.42 -8.61
CA ASP A 152 -13.18 41.21 -9.38
C ASP A 152 -12.78 40.03 -8.45
N SER A 153 -12.32 40.34 -7.23
CA SER A 153 -12.08 39.39 -6.15
C SER A 153 -12.90 39.75 -4.90
N PRO A 154 -14.23 39.54 -4.93
CA PRO A 154 -15.11 39.94 -3.84
C PRO A 154 -15.00 39.03 -2.60
N TYR A 155 -14.24 37.94 -2.67
CA TYR A 155 -14.04 37.02 -1.57
C TYR A 155 -12.56 36.67 -1.40
N LYS A 156 -12.19 36.42 -0.16
CA LYS A 156 -10.89 35.89 0.24
C LYS A 156 -11.09 34.68 1.14
N ALA A 157 -10.39 33.59 0.89
CA ALA A 157 -10.36 32.40 1.73
C ALA A 157 -8.92 32.21 2.26
N GLY A 158 -8.75 32.31 3.57
CA GLY A 158 -7.51 31.93 4.25
C GLY A 158 -7.67 30.55 4.87
N MET A 159 -6.68 29.69 4.69
CA MET A 159 -6.67 28.35 5.26
C MET A 159 -5.29 27.93 5.71
N LYS A 160 -5.24 27.13 6.77
CA LYS A 160 -4.02 26.47 7.24
C LYS A 160 -4.08 24.99 6.88
N VAL A 161 -3.14 24.55 6.08
CA VAL A 161 -3.09 23.19 5.54
C VAL A 161 -1.79 22.54 6.01
N ASN A 162 -1.86 21.34 6.54
CA ASN A 162 -0.68 20.51 6.75
C ASN A 162 -0.72 19.37 5.75
N ALA A 163 0.29 19.27 4.91
CA ALA A 163 0.48 18.10 4.08
C ALA A 163 1.28 17.03 4.85
N LEU A 164 0.91 15.77 4.65
CA LEU A 164 1.70 14.64 5.11
C LEU A 164 3.08 14.73 4.43
N SER A 165 4.15 14.66 5.20
CA SER A 165 5.51 14.77 4.66
C SER A 165 6.35 13.56 5.00
N ARG A 166 7.33 13.29 4.14
CA ARG A 166 8.39 12.30 4.34
C ARG A 166 9.77 12.95 4.46
#